data_AF-A0A850HQU5-F1
#
_entry.id   AF-A0A850HQU5-F1
#
_cell.length_a   1.000
_cell.length_b   1.000
_cell.length_c   1.000
_cell.angle_alpha   90.00
_cell.angle_beta   90.00
_cell.angle_gamma   90.00
#
_symmetry.space_group_name_H-M   'P 1'
#
loop_
_entity.id
_entity.type
_entity.pdbx_description
1 polymer ?
#
loop_
_entity_poly.entity_id
_entity_poly.type
_entity_poly.pdbx_seq_one_letter_code
_entity_poly.pdbx_strand_id
1 'polypeptide(L)' 'MVLPKAEEEWGQRASAFLKAEMKKANVTYADLAKRLKKHGLKDETEAGITMKLKRGSFTAIFFLACVAALELEQVVLEEI' A
#
# COMPACT_ATOMS: atom_id res chain seq x y z
N MET A 1 20.58 -4.70 6.96
CA MET A 1 19.57 -3.85 6.29
C MET A 1 20.04 -2.39 6.28
N VAL A 2 20.10 -1.74 5.12
CA VAL A 2 20.37 -0.29 5.03
C VAL A 2 19.02 0.43 5.04
N LEU A 3 18.75 1.16 6.12
CA LEU A 3 17.50 1.90 6.28
C LEU A 3 17.55 3.25 5.54
N PRO A 4 16.42 3.71 5.01
CA PRO A 4 16.31 5.04 4.40
C PRO A 4 16.69 6.16 5.36
N LYS A 5 17.25 7.24 4.82
CA LYS A 5 17.63 8.43 5.60
C LYS A 5 16.73 9.63 5.35
N ALA A 6 15.85 9.55 4.35
CA ALA A 6 14.87 10.59 4.03
C ALA A 6 13.44 10.04 4.08
N GLU A 7 12.48 10.88 4.46
CA GLU A 7 11.05 10.53 4.50
C GLU A 7 10.54 10.07 3.13
N GLU A 8 10.97 10.73 2.06
CA GLU A 8 10.59 10.35 0.69
C GLU A 8 11.03 8.92 0.34
N GLU A 9 12.25 8.52 0.73
CA GLU A 9 12.75 7.18 0.48
C GLU A 9 11.92 6.12 1.22
N TRP A 10 11.50 6.40 2.46
CA TRP A 10 10.57 5.55 3.21
C TRP A 10 9.24 5.39 2.47
N GLY A 11 8.68 6.49 1.99
CA GLY A 11 7.43 6.51 1.23
C GLY A 11 7.51 5.69 -0.07
N GLN A 12 8.63 5.82 -0.79
CA GLN A 12 8.86 5.07 -2.03
C GLN A 12 9.02 3.58 -1.78
N ARG A 13 9.73 3.18 -0.72
CA ARG A 13 9.87 1.78 -0.29
C ARG A 13 8.53 1.15 0.08
N ALA A 14 7.75 1.81 0.94
CA ALA A 14 6.41 1.35 1.30
C ALA A 14 5.49 1.22 0.07
N SER A 15 5.62 2.13 -0.91
CA SER A 15 4.87 2.05 -2.17
C SER A 15 5.31 0.88 -3.05
N ALA A 16 6.61 0.62 -3.13
CA ALA A 16 7.16 -0.49 -3.90
C ALA A 16 6.71 -1.83 -3.30
N PHE A 17 6.76 -1.96 -1.98
CA PHE A 17 6.23 -3.10 -1.24
C PHE A 17 4.76 -3.37 -1.58
N LEU A 18 3.87 -2.38 -1.39
CA LEU A 18 2.45 -2.57 -1.69
C LEU A 18 2.18 -2.97 -3.15
N LYS A 19 2.91 -2.37 -4.11
CA LYS A 19 2.79 -2.74 -5.54
C LYS A 19 3.24 -4.18 -5.79
N ALA A 20 4.30 -4.63 -5.12
CA ALA A 20 4.79 -6.00 -5.23
C ALA A 20 3.76 -7.00 -4.67
N GLU A 21 3.18 -6.72 -3.50
CA GLU A 21 2.16 -7.57 -2.89
C GLU A 21 0.86 -7.61 -3.71
N MET A 22 0.43 -6.47 -4.26
CA MET A 22 -0.68 -6.44 -5.22
C MET A 22 -0.43 -7.35 -6.43
N LYS A 23 0.80 -7.33 -6.97
CA LYS A 23 1.18 -8.19 -8.10
C LYS A 23 1.19 -9.67 -7.70
N LYS A 24 1.72 -10.02 -6.53
CA LYS A 24 1.72 -11.40 -6.00
C LYS A 24 0.30 -11.92 -5.80
N ALA A 25 -0.60 -11.09 -5.30
CA ALA A 25 -2.00 -11.43 -5.06
C ALA A 25 -2.89 -11.33 -6.32
N ASN A 26 -2.33 -10.94 -7.48
CA ASN A 26 -3.06 -10.66 -8.72
C ASN A 26 -4.24 -9.66 -8.52
N VAL A 27 -4.01 -8.63 -7.73
CA VAL A 27 -5.01 -7.58 -7.38
C VAL A 27 -4.71 -6.31 -8.17
N THR A 28 -5.70 -5.82 -8.91
CA THR A 28 -5.61 -4.53 -9.60
C THR A 28 -5.87 -3.35 -8.65
N TYR A 29 -5.55 -2.11 -9.06
CA TYR A 29 -5.91 -0.92 -8.27
C TYR A 29 -7.43 -0.76 -8.11
N ALA A 30 -8.20 -1.10 -9.13
CA ALA A 30 -9.66 -1.13 -9.06
C ALA A 30 -10.17 -2.14 -8.03
N ASP A 31 -9.56 -3.32 -7.96
CA ASP A 31 -9.93 -4.35 -6.98
C ASP A 31 -9.52 -3.95 -5.57
N LEU A 32 -8.32 -3.40 -5.40
CA LEU A 32 -7.86 -2.88 -4.12
C LEU A 32 -8.81 -1.78 -3.61
N ALA A 33 -9.24 -0.85 -4.47
CA ALA A 33 -10.22 0.17 -4.09
C ALA A 33 -11.54 -0.45 -3.60
N LYS A 34 -12.04 -1.48 -4.28
CA LYS A 34 -13.25 -2.20 -3.82
C LYS A 34 -13.04 -2.88 -2.47
N ARG A 35 -11.88 -3.49 -2.23
CA ARG A 35 -11.56 -4.16 -0.96
C ARG A 35 -11.41 -3.15 0.17
N LEU A 36 -10.70 -2.03 -0.06
CA LEU A 36 -10.50 -0.97 0.93
C LEU A 36 -11.81 -0.35 1.43
N LYS A 37 -12.84 -0.27 0.58
CA LYS A 37 -14.20 0.13 0.99
C LYS A 37 -14.80 -0.79 2.06
N LYS A 38 -14.52 -2.09 2.00
CA LYS A 38 -14.94 -3.06 3.04
C LYS A 38 -14.20 -2.86 4.36
N HIS A 39 -12.99 -2.27 4.32
CA HIS A 39 -12.19 -1.92 5.49
C HIS A 39 -12.42 -0.47 5.98
N GLY A 40 -13.50 0.18 5.56
CA GLY A 40 -13.91 1.50 6.05
C GLY A 40 -13.36 2.70 5.26
N LEU A 41 -12.50 2.48 4.26
CA LEU A 41 -12.00 3.53 3.37
C LEU A 41 -12.97 3.73 2.19
N LYS A 42 -14.16 4.27 2.49
CA LYS A 42 -15.29 4.37 1.55
C LYS A 42 -15.01 5.25 0.33
N ASP A 43 -14.20 6.29 0.51
CA ASP A 43 -13.90 7.28 -0.51
C ASP A 43 -12.66 6.94 -1.35
N GLU A 44 -12.06 5.76 -1.11
CA GLU A 44 -10.88 5.36 -1.86
C GLU A 44 -11.26 4.99 -3.31
N THR A 45 -10.51 5.55 -4.25
CA THR A 45 -10.69 5.36 -5.69
C THR A 45 -9.41 4.85 -6.32
N GLU A 46 -9.52 4.19 -7.47
CA GLU A 46 -8.35 3.71 -8.22
C GLU A 46 -7.32 4.82 -8.51
N ALA A 47 -7.81 6.00 -8.94
CA ALA A 47 -6.95 7.16 -9.18
C ALA A 47 -6.31 7.67 -7.88
N GLY A 48 -7.07 7.67 -6.77
CA GLY A 48 -6.57 8.05 -5.45
C GLY A 48 -5.43 7.15 -4.98
N ILE A 49 -5.60 5.83 -5.08
CA ILE A 49 -4.58 4.83 -4.75
C ILE A 49 -3.34 5.03 -5.63
N THR A 50 -3.55 5.16 -6.94
CA THR A 50 -2.46 5.38 -7.91
C THR A 50 -1.63 6.60 -7.53
N MET A 51 -2.27 7.72 -7.19
CA MET A 51 -1.57 8.93 -6.78
C MET A 51 -0.83 8.79 -5.45
N LYS A 52 -1.44 8.14 -4.44
CA LYS A 52 -0.79 7.85 -3.14
C LYS A 52 0.48 7.02 -3.33
N LEU A 53 0.39 5.93 -4.09
CA LEU A 53 1.51 5.01 -4.35
C LEU A 53 2.52 5.56 -5.36
N LYS A 54 2.17 6.57 -6.15
CA LYS A 54 3.12 7.30 -7.01
C LYS A 54 3.96 8.28 -6.19
N ARG A 55 3.34 9.00 -5.24
CA ARG A 55 4.03 9.98 -4.39
C ARG A 55 4.73 9.38 -3.18
N GLY A 56 4.34 8.18 -2.76
CA GLY A 56 4.85 7.58 -1.54
C GLY A 56 4.34 8.23 -0.25
N SER A 57 3.25 8.98 -0.33
CA SER A 57 2.68 9.67 0.82
C SER A 57 1.25 9.20 1.06
N PHE A 58 1.07 8.50 2.17
CA PHE A 58 -0.20 7.99 2.67
C PHE A 58 -0.11 7.74 4.18
N THR A 59 -1.26 7.65 4.83
CA THR A 59 -1.32 7.42 6.28
C THR A 59 -0.98 5.98 6.63
N ALA A 60 -0.55 5.74 7.87
CA ALA A 60 -0.40 4.39 8.40
C ALA A 60 -1.71 3.59 8.32
N ILE A 61 -2.86 4.25 8.50
CA ILE A 61 -4.19 3.63 8.37
C ILE A 61 -4.41 3.09 6.96
N PHE A 62 -4.07 3.85 5.92
CA PHE A 62 -4.16 3.39 4.53
C PHE A 62 -3.25 2.17 4.29
N PHE A 63 -2.01 2.23 4.78
CA PHE A 63 -1.07 1.11 4.65
C PHE A 63 -1.60 -0.17 5.30
N LEU A 64 -2.05 -0.10 6.56
CA LEU A 64 -2.62 -1.25 7.28
C LEU A 64 -3.87 -1.79 6.59
N ALA A 65 -4.73 -0.90 6.07
CA ALA A 65 -5.89 -1.32 5.31
C ALA A 65 -5.52 -2.02 4.00
N CYS A 66 -4.44 -1.61 3.32
CA CYS A 66 -3.92 -2.33 2.14
C CYS A 66 -3.40 -3.72 2.52
N VAL A 67 -2.63 -3.83 3.60
CA VAL A 67 -2.13 -5.11 4.12
C VAL A 67 -3.29 -6.06 4.43
N ALA A 68 -4.32 -5.57 5.13
CA ALA A 68 -5.53 -6.34 5.43
C ALA A 68 -6.32 -6.70 4.17
N ALA A 69 -6.48 -5.78 3.21
CA ALA A 69 -7.19 -6.01 1.95
C ALA A 69 -6.48 -7.00 1.02
N LEU A 70 -5.15 -7.15 1.18
CA LEU A 70 -4.32 -8.12 0.50
C LEU A 70 -4.18 -9.44 1.28
N GLU A 71 -4.86 -9.55 2.43
CA GLU A 71 -4.86 -10.76 3.28
C GLU A 71 -3.46 -11.18 3.74
N LEU A 72 -2.58 -10.20 3.95
CA LEU A 72 -1.23 -10.44 4.47
C LEU A 72 -1.27 -10.61 5.99
N GLU A 73 -0.69 -11.69 6.50
CA GLU A 73 -0.61 -11.97 7.94
C GLU A 73 0.44 -11.11 8.65
N GLN A 74 1.51 -10.75 7.94
CA GLN A 74 2.62 -9.98 8.48
C GLN A 74 3.26 -9.10 7.41
N VAL A 75 3.99 -8.10 7.88
CA VAL A 75 4.85 -7.25 7.06
C VAL A 75 6.25 -7.32 7.64
N VAL A 76 7.19 -7.84 6.87
CA VAL A 76 8.59 -7.91 7.28
C VAL A 76 9.30 -6.64 6.82
N LEU A 77 9.91 -5.91 7.75
CA LEU A 77 10.55 -4.63 7.44
C LEU A 77 11.67 -4.76 6.39
N GLU A 78 12.32 -5.91 6.30
CA GLU A 78 13.36 -6.19 5.29
C GLU A 78 12.80 -6.31 3.87
N GLU A 79 11.50 -6.55 3.72
CA GLU A 79 10.80 -6.61 2.43
C GLU A 79 10.28 -5.23 1.98
N ILE A 80 10.40 -4.21 2.85
CA ILE A 80 10.04 -2.80 2.57
C ILE A 80 11.30 -2.02 2.12
#